data_AF-A0A1M7IYW6-F1
#
_entry.id   AF-A0A1M7IYW6-F1
#
_cell.length_a   1.000
_cell.length_b   1.000
_cell.length_c   1.000
_cell.angle_alpha   90.00
_cell.angle_beta   90.00
_cell.angle_gamma   90.00
#
_symmetry.space_group_name_H-M   'P 1'
#
loop_
_entity.id
_entity.type
_entity.pdbx_description
1 polymer ?
#
loop_
_entity_poly.entity_id
_entity_poly.type
_entity_poly.pdbx_seq_one_letter_code
_entity_poly.pdbx_strand_id
1 'polypeptide(L)' 'MIASVGERINVRDRLSRAHWCGCFACSDQDLIEAVRTTGSTEVGVVGLYLATRYALESFDAGPRI' A
#
# COMPACT_ATOMS: atom_id res chain seq x y z
N MET A 1 -8.24 10.73 -4.93
CA MET A 1 -8.36 9.79 -6.05
C MET A 1 -9.37 8.73 -5.67
N ILE A 2 -10.41 8.52 -6.47
CA ILE A 2 -11.30 7.37 -6.29
C ILE A 2 -10.62 6.24 -7.06
N ALA A 3 -10.07 5.24 -6.36
CA ALA A 3 -9.59 4.04 -7.01
C ALA A 3 -10.77 3.44 -7.80
N SER A 4 -10.60 3.25 -9.11
CA SER A 4 -11.67 2.66 -9.91
C SER A 4 -11.83 1.21 -9.49
N VAL A 5 -13.08 0.74 -9.39
CA VAL A 5 -13.37 -0.66 -9.05
C VAL A 5 -12.68 -1.56 -10.07
N GLY A 6 -11.75 -2.40 -9.61
CA GLY A 6 -10.97 -3.30 -10.45
C GLY A 6 -9.59 -2.79 -10.91
N GLU A 7 -9.15 -1.62 -10.45
CA GLU A 7 -7.79 -1.15 -10.72
C GLU A 7 -6.74 -2.04 -10.06
N ARG A 8 -5.67 -2.37 -10.80
CA ARG A 8 -4.64 -3.33 -10.37
C ARG A 8 -3.24 -2.76 -10.46
N ILE A 9 -2.43 -3.13 -9.49
CA ILE A 9 -1.01 -2.79 -9.38
C ILE A 9 -0.21 -3.77 -10.22
N ASN A 10 0.54 -3.25 -11.21
CA ASN A 10 1.53 -4.05 -11.91
C ASN A 10 2.88 -3.94 -11.21
N VAL A 11 3.14 -4.82 -10.24
CA VAL A 11 4.41 -4.82 -9.47
C VAL A 11 5.65 -5.07 -10.32
N ARG A 12 5.52 -5.59 -11.55
CA ARG A 12 6.66 -5.80 -12.45
C ARG A 12 7.04 -4.54 -13.21
N ASP A 13 6.09 -3.63 -13.41
CA ASP A 13 6.33 -2.36 -14.09
C ASP A 13 6.83 -1.28 -13.12
N ARG A 14 7.95 -0.64 -13.48
CA ARG A 14 8.57 0.41 -12.64
C ARG A 14 7.69 1.64 -12.54
N LEU A 15 7.03 2.04 -13.63
CA LEU A 15 6.19 3.23 -13.64
C LEU A 15 4.92 3.01 -12.81
N SER A 16 4.28 1.83 -12.93
CA SER A 16 3.17 1.44 -12.07
C SER A 16 3.56 1.46 -10.59
N ARG A 17 4.71 0.90 -10.21
CA ARG A 17 5.16 0.95 -8.81
C ARG A 17 5.39 2.38 -8.33
N ALA A 18 6.14 3.18 -9.08
CA ALA A 18 6.39 4.58 -8.72
C ALA A 18 5.09 5.39 -8.54
N HIS A 19 4.09 5.16 -9.42
CA HIS A 19 2.78 5.78 -9.31
C HIS A 19 2.07 5.40 -8.00
N TRP A 20 1.99 4.12 -7.68
CA TRP A 20 1.28 3.64 -6.48
C TRP A 20 2.02 3.94 -5.18
N CYS A 21 3.35 3.84 -5.17
CA CYS A 21 4.19 4.30 -4.07
C CYS A 21 3.95 5.79 -3.75
N GLY A 22 3.82 6.63 -4.79
CA GLY A 22 3.45 8.03 -4.63
C GLY A 22 2.05 8.22 -4.05
N CYS A 23 1.07 7.42 -4.48
CA CYS A 23 -0.31 7.51 -3.99
C CYS A 23 -0.47 7.04 -2.54
N PHE A 24 0.26 6.00 -2.14
CA PHE A 24 0.19 5.43 -0.79
C PHE A 24 1.25 5.98 0.16
N ALA A 25 2.11 6.89 -0.32
CA ALA A 25 3.27 7.39 0.43
C ALA A 25 4.13 6.26 1.02
N CYS A 26 4.35 5.18 0.25
CA CYS A 26 5.11 4.00 0.66
C CYS A 26 6.34 3.79 -0.23
N SER A 27 7.27 2.93 0.20
CA SER A 27 8.39 2.51 -0.65
C SER A 27 8.00 1.40 -1.65
N ASP A 28 8.83 1.17 -2.68
CA ASP A 28 8.67 0.03 -3.60
C ASP A 28 8.63 -1.31 -2.86
N GLN A 29 9.42 -1.44 -1.78
CA GLN A 29 9.47 -2.65 -0.99
C GLN A 29 8.18 -2.83 -0.18
N ASP A 30 7.64 -1.77 0.43
CA ASP A 30 6.38 -1.82 1.17
C ASP A 30 5.22 -2.20 0.25
N LEU A 31 5.20 -1.67 -0.98
CA LEU A 31 4.17 -1.99 -1.96
C LEU A 31 4.23 -3.47 -2.37
N ILE A 32 5.43 -4.00 -2.61
CA ILE A 32 5.63 -5.43 -2.96
C ILE A 32 5.26 -6.32 -1.78
N GLU A 33 5.63 -5.95 -0.56
CA GLU A 33 5.27 -6.67 0.64
C GLU A 33 3.76 -6.67 0.85
N ALA A 34 3.08 -5.54 0.70
CA ALA A 34 1.63 -5.43 0.82
C ALA A 34 0.90 -6.33 -0.20
N VAL A 35 1.35 -6.35 -1.46
CA VAL A 35 0.81 -7.26 -2.48
C VAL A 35 1.02 -8.72 -2.09
N ARG A 36 2.18 -9.07 -1.54
CA ARG A 36 2.48 -10.44 -1.09
C ARG A 36 1.63 -10.85 0.11
N THR A 37 1.51 -9.98 1.10
CA THR A 37 0.77 -10.24 2.34
C THR A 37 -0.74 -10.36 2.08
N THR A 38 -1.27 -9.50 1.21
CA THR A 38 -2.69 -9.55 0.83
C THR A 38 -3.00 -10.63 -0.21
N GLY A 39 -1.99 -11.12 -0.94
CA GLY A 39 -2.17 -12.02 -2.07
C GLY A 39 -2.93 -11.38 -3.24
N SER A 40 -3.06 -10.06 -3.27
CA SER A 40 -3.85 -9.32 -4.25
C SER A 40 -3.05 -8.19 -4.89
N THR A 41 -3.36 -7.91 -6.15
CA THR A 41 -2.86 -6.71 -6.85
C THR A 41 -3.93 -5.63 -6.93
N GLU A 42 -5.12 -5.85 -6.38
CA GLU A 42 -6.17 -4.85 -6.40
C GLU A 42 -5.78 -3.65 -5.54
N VAL A 43 -5.84 -2.45 -6.14
CA VAL A 43 -5.43 -1.19 -5.51
C VAL A 43 -6.19 -0.96 -4.20
N GLY A 44 -7.49 -1.26 -4.18
CA GLY A 44 -8.32 -1.11 -2.98
C GLY A 44 -7.85 -2.00 -1.83
N VAL A 45 -7.54 -3.27 -2.10
CA VAL A 45 -7.09 -4.23 -1.08
C VAL A 45 -5.71 -3.85 -0.54
N VAL A 46 -4.77 -3.56 -1.44
CA VAL A 46 -3.39 -3.20 -1.08
C VAL A 46 -3.35 -1.85 -0.36
N GLY A 47 -4.09 -0.87 -0.85
CA GLY A 47 -4.20 0.45 -0.24
C GLY A 47 -4.80 0.40 1.16
N LEU A 48 -5.84 -0.42 1.38
CA LEU A 48 -6.44 -0.62 2.69
C LEU A 48 -5.45 -1.27 3.67
N TYR A 49 -4.68 -2.27 3.22
CA TYR A 49 -3.65 -2.89 4.05
C TYR A 49 -2.58 -1.89 4.48
N LEU A 50 -2.03 -1.11 3.54
CA LEU A 50 -1.01 -0.09 3.82
C LEU A 50 -1.53 0.98 4.78
N ALA A 51 -2.74 1.51 4.53
CA ALA A 51 -3.35 2.51 5.40
C ALA A 51 -3.55 1.99 6.83
N THR A 52 -4.00 0.74 6.98
CA THR A 52 -4.19 0.10 8.29
C THR A 52 -2.85 -0.10 9.00
N ARG A 53 -1.83 -0.60 8.28
CA ARG A 53 -0.49 -0.81 8.82
C ARG A 53 0.11 0.50 9.33
N TYR A 54 0.11 1.56 8.52
CA TYR A 54 0.67 2.84 8.93
C TYR A 54 -0.10 3.50 10.07
N ALA A 55 -1.43 3.33 10.12
CA ALA A 55 -2.21 3.78 11.27
C ALA A 55 -1.76 3.07 12.55
N LEU A 56 -1.60 1.74 12.53
CA LEU A 56 -1.14 0.96 13.68
C LEU A 56 0.29 1.31 14.10
N GLU A 57 1.21 1.48 13.15
CA GLU A 57 2.58 1.94 13.44
C GLU A 57 2.59 3.33 14.08
N SER A 58 1.69 4.22 13.66
CA SER A 58 1.52 5.55 14.26
C SER A 58 0.97 5.47 15.69
N PHE A 59 0.10 4.50 15.99
CA PHE A 59 -0.39 4.26 17.35
C PHE A 59 0.69 3.65 18.25
N ASP A 60 1.51 2.72 17.75
CA ASP A 60 2.58 2.08 18.53
C ASP A 60 3.76 3.03 18.80
N ALA A 61 3.96 4.04 17.95
CA ALA A 61 4.95 5.10 18.15
C ALA A 61 4.52 6.18 19.18
N GLY A 62 3.31 6.09 19.73
CA GLY A 62 2.84 6.96 20.82
C GLY A 62 3.58 6.70 22.15
N PRO A 63 3.57 7.67 23.10
CA PRO A 63 4.25 7.48 24.38
C PRO A 63 3.66 6.27 25.09
N ARG A 64 4.52 5.30 25.44
CA ARG A 64 4.18 4.22 26.37
C ARG A 64 3.91 4.87 27.72
N ILE A 65 2.63 5.14 28.01
CA ILE A 65 2.15 5.52 29.34
C ILE A 65 2.26 4.33 30.30
#